data_AF-A0A7W1CSQ4-F1
#
_entry.id   AF-A0A7W1CSQ4-F1
#
_cell.length_a   1.000
_cell.length_b   1.000
_cell.length_c   1.000
_cell.angle_alpha   90.00
_cell.angle_beta   90.00
_cell.angle_gamma   90.00
#
_symmetry.space_group_name_H-M   'P 1'
#
loop_
_entity.id
_entity.type
_entity.pdbx_description
1 polymer ?
#
loop_
_entity_poly.entity_id
_entity_poly.type
_entity_poly.pdbx_seq_one_letter_code
_entity_poly.pdbx_strand_id
1 'polypeptide(L)'
;MKKAKPKPAAEKHRSYKKPVLRSDAFARALSEAKLRLAGSGGLRSLVEQAAKECASLPRQRFKENWPYLQTMLRLARASERGEYKQVSNDDLLWVVTALNYLVDPFDLIPDRTPFLGFVDDAIVVEFVVDKTREVLDDFMIWESRGVS
;
A
#
# COMPACT_ATOMS: atom_id res chain seq x y z
N MET A 1 -35.07 -23.32 -1.19
CA MET A 1 -34.14 -22.34 -1.82
C MET A 1 -33.87 -21.23 -0.81
N LYS A 2 -32.70 -21.19 -0.16
CA LYS A 2 -32.36 -20.12 0.78
C LYS A 2 -31.77 -18.95 -0.01
N LYS A 3 -32.49 -17.84 -0.11
CA LYS A 3 -31.96 -16.60 -0.68
C LYS A 3 -30.82 -16.10 0.22
N ALA A 4 -29.63 -15.93 -0.34
CA ALA A 4 -28.52 -15.28 0.35
C ALA A 4 -28.89 -13.82 0.61
N LYS A 5 -28.85 -13.40 1.87
CA LYS A 5 -29.00 -11.99 2.25
C LYS A 5 -27.76 -11.22 1.78
N PRO A 6 -27.89 -10.03 1.16
CA PRO A 6 -26.74 -9.21 0.84
C PRO A 6 -26.06 -8.78 2.15
N LYS A 7 -24.73 -8.92 2.22
CA LYS A 7 -23.91 -8.40 3.32
C LYS A 7 -24.16 -6.89 3.44
N PRO A 8 -24.49 -6.34 4.61
CA PRO A 8 -24.76 -4.91 4.74
C PRO A 8 -23.48 -4.11 4.57
N ALA A 9 -23.52 -3.08 3.73
CA ALA A 9 -22.44 -2.14 3.45
C ALA A 9 -22.13 -1.17 4.61
N ALA A 10 -22.33 -1.58 5.86
CA ALA A 10 -22.43 -0.71 7.04
C ALA A 10 -21.29 -0.84 8.05
N GLU A 11 -20.10 -1.32 7.65
CA GLU A 11 -18.92 -1.43 8.53
C GLU A 11 -17.72 -0.57 8.07
N LYS A 12 -17.94 0.40 7.16
CA LYS A 12 -16.85 1.25 6.63
C LYS A 12 -16.41 2.38 7.59
N HIS A 13 -17.16 2.65 8.66
CA HIS A 13 -16.97 3.84 9.51
C HIS A 13 -16.11 3.64 10.77
N ARG A 14 -15.62 2.41 11.02
CA ARG A 14 -14.83 2.09 12.24
C ARG A 14 -13.32 2.05 12.02
N SER A 15 -12.85 1.83 10.79
CA SER A 15 -11.42 1.58 10.50
C SER A 15 -10.54 2.84 10.52
N TYR A 16 -11.11 4.01 10.20
CA TYR A 16 -10.36 5.27 10.02
C TYR A 16 -10.01 6.05 11.29
N LYS A 17 -10.32 5.53 12.49
CA LYS A 17 -9.97 6.14 13.79
C LYS A 17 -8.71 5.56 14.44
N LYS A 18 -7.92 4.77 13.70
CA LYS A 18 -6.70 4.15 14.23
C LYS A 18 -5.60 5.21 14.41
N PRO A 19 -4.94 5.32 15.58
CA PRO A 19 -3.94 6.36 15.87
C PRO A 19 -2.81 6.48 14.84
N VAL A 20 -2.36 5.35 14.28
CA VAL A 20 -1.29 5.31 13.27
C VAL A 20 -1.60 6.15 12.03
N LEU A 21 -2.84 6.22 11.57
CA LEU A 21 -3.23 6.99 10.38
C LEU A 21 -3.23 8.51 10.62
N ARG A 22 -3.11 8.94 11.87
CA ARG A 22 -3.01 10.35 12.28
C ARG A 22 -1.61 10.70 12.80
N SER A 23 -0.67 9.78 12.71
CA SER A 23 0.69 9.97 13.20
C SER A 23 1.50 10.86 12.25
N ASP A 24 2.52 11.52 12.79
CA ASP A 24 3.51 12.25 11.99
C ASP A 24 4.24 11.32 11.01
N ALA A 25 4.41 10.05 11.39
CA ALA A 25 4.96 8.99 10.54
C ALA A 25 4.16 8.83 9.24
N PHE A 26 2.84 8.67 9.36
CA PHE A 26 1.97 8.52 8.20
C PHE A 26 1.91 9.80 7.35
N ALA A 27 1.88 10.98 8.00
CA ALA A 27 1.89 12.25 7.30
C ALA A 27 3.19 12.48 6.50
N ARG A 28 4.34 12.06 7.04
CA ARG A 28 5.63 12.08 6.31
C ARG A 28 5.64 11.08 5.17
N ALA A 29 5.17 9.85 5.39
CA ALA A 29 5.08 8.86 4.33
C ALA A 29 4.26 9.36 3.12
N LEU A 30 3.15 10.06 3.39
CA LEU A 30 2.36 10.72 2.35
C LEU A 30 3.11 11.86 1.66
N SER A 31 3.86 12.65 2.41
CA SER A 31 4.64 13.79 1.88
C SER A 31 5.78 13.32 0.99
N GLU A 32 6.53 12.31 1.42
CA GLU A 32 7.59 11.68 0.64
C GLU A 32 7.06 10.96 -0.59
N ALA A 33 5.91 10.27 -0.48
CA ALA A 33 5.26 9.66 -1.63
C ALA A 33 4.99 10.70 -2.73
N LYS A 34 4.50 11.89 -2.37
CA LYS A 34 4.32 13.01 -3.32
C LYS A 34 5.65 13.44 -3.95
N LEU A 35 6.71 13.60 -3.16
CA LEU A 35 8.03 14.00 -3.67
C LEU A 35 8.60 12.95 -4.65
N ARG A 36 8.47 11.66 -4.33
CA ARG A 36 8.96 10.56 -5.17
C ARG A 36 8.20 10.43 -6.48
N LEU A 37 6.90 10.77 -6.48
CA LEU A 37 6.09 10.82 -7.69
C LEU A 37 6.38 12.06 -8.55
N ALA A 38 6.84 13.17 -7.96
CA ALA A 38 7.21 14.37 -8.69
C ALA A 38 8.64 14.35 -9.25
N GLY A 39 9.56 13.63 -8.60
CA GLY A 39 10.98 13.56 -8.97
C GLY A 39 11.30 12.48 -10.01
N SER A 40 12.43 12.65 -10.71
CA SER A 40 12.96 11.61 -11.60
C SER A 40 13.60 10.47 -10.79
N GLY A 41 13.17 9.23 -11.02
CA GLY A 41 13.75 8.03 -10.40
C GLY A 41 13.37 7.75 -8.93
N GLY A 42 12.65 8.66 -8.27
CA GLY A 42 12.22 8.50 -6.87
C GLY A 42 11.31 7.28 -6.67
N LEU A 43 10.35 7.09 -7.57
CA LEU A 43 9.45 5.92 -7.56
C LEU A 43 10.21 4.61 -7.80
N ARG A 44 11.19 4.60 -8.71
CA ARG A 44 12.01 3.41 -9.00
C ARG A 44 12.78 2.94 -7.77
N SER A 45 13.50 3.88 -7.14
CA SER A 45 14.26 3.59 -5.91
C SER A 45 13.36 3.05 -4.81
N LEU A 46 12.17 3.63 -4.64
CA LEU A 46 11.18 3.12 -3.69
C LEU A 46 10.74 1.68 -4.02
N VAL A 47 10.38 1.41 -5.27
CA VAL A 47 9.96 0.06 -5.69
C VAL A 47 11.05 -0.98 -5.45
N GLU A 48 12.31 -0.63 -5.70
CA GLU A 48 13.45 -1.52 -5.45
C GLU A 48 13.65 -1.79 -3.95
N GLN A 49 13.53 -0.77 -3.10
CA GLN A 49 13.61 -0.92 -1.65
C GLN A 49 12.41 -1.70 -1.08
N ALA A 50 11.20 -1.36 -1.51
CA ALA A 50 9.96 -2.02 -1.07
C ALA A 50 9.94 -3.49 -1.45
N ALA A 51 10.52 -3.85 -2.60
CA ALA A 51 10.69 -5.25 -2.99
C ALA A 51 11.60 -6.03 -2.04
N LYS A 52 12.68 -5.40 -1.54
CA LYS A 52 13.60 -6.02 -0.58
C LYS A 52 12.91 -6.21 0.78
N GLU A 53 12.23 -5.18 1.27
CA GLU A 53 11.49 -5.27 2.54
C GLU A 53 10.33 -6.26 2.46
N CYS A 54 9.52 -6.23 1.39
CA CYS A 54 8.44 -7.21 1.21
C CYS A 54 8.95 -8.66 1.21
N ALA A 55 10.18 -8.92 0.77
CA ALA A 55 10.75 -10.27 0.80
C ALA A 55 11.09 -10.75 2.23
N SER A 56 11.35 -9.84 3.17
CA SER A 56 11.68 -10.15 4.57
C SER A 56 10.45 -10.17 5.50
N LEU A 57 9.33 -9.59 5.07
CA LEU A 57 8.12 -9.44 5.90
C LEU A 57 7.40 -10.76 6.21
N PRO A 58 6.90 -10.94 7.45
CA PRO A 58 6.10 -12.10 7.84
C PRO A 58 4.69 -12.04 7.25
N ARG A 59 4.47 -12.82 6.17
CA ARG A 59 3.21 -12.86 5.40
C ARG A 59 1.93 -12.99 6.24
N GLN A 60 1.98 -13.76 7.33
CA GLN A 60 0.80 -14.02 8.18
C GLN A 60 0.23 -12.76 8.83
N ARG A 61 1.03 -11.69 8.98
CA ARG A 61 0.58 -10.42 9.59
C ARG A 61 -0.39 -9.65 8.72
N PHE A 62 -0.22 -9.73 7.40
CA PHE A 62 -1.05 -9.04 6.42
C PHE A 62 -2.30 -9.83 6.05
N LYS A 63 -2.42 -11.10 6.47
CA LYS A 63 -3.59 -11.96 6.26
C LYS A 63 -4.08 -11.90 4.79
N GLU A 64 -5.35 -11.56 4.56
CA GLU A 64 -5.96 -11.40 3.25
C GLU A 64 -5.42 -10.22 2.42
N ASN A 65 -4.69 -9.28 3.05
CA ASN A 65 -4.09 -8.14 2.37
C ASN A 65 -2.69 -8.45 1.82
N TRP A 66 -2.12 -9.62 2.12
CA TRP A 66 -0.81 -10.00 1.58
C TRP A 66 -0.75 -9.98 0.03
N PRO A 67 -1.70 -10.59 -0.70
CA PRO A 67 -1.71 -10.51 -2.17
C PRO A 67 -1.87 -9.08 -2.68
N TYR A 68 -2.61 -8.24 -1.96
CA TYR A 68 -2.80 -6.83 -2.31
C TYR A 68 -1.52 -6.00 -2.10
N LEU A 69 -0.75 -6.28 -1.04
CA LEU A 69 0.57 -5.67 -0.84
C LEU A 69 1.54 -6.05 -1.98
N GLN A 70 1.59 -7.33 -2.35
CA GLN A 70 2.33 -7.74 -3.54
C GLN A 70 1.80 -7.02 -4.79
N THR A 71 0.49 -6.75 -4.82
CA THR A 71 -0.15 -6.07 -5.94
C THR A 71 0.28 -4.61 -6.07
N MET A 72 0.31 -3.89 -4.96
CA MET A 72 0.83 -2.52 -4.86
C MET A 72 2.24 -2.42 -5.44
N LEU A 73 3.12 -3.37 -5.10
CA LEU A 73 4.50 -3.36 -5.56
C LEU A 73 4.61 -3.48 -7.10
N ARG A 74 3.88 -4.41 -7.73
CA ARG A 74 3.95 -4.51 -9.21
C ARG A 74 3.16 -3.42 -9.91
N LEU A 75 2.06 -2.91 -9.34
CA LEU A 75 1.36 -1.73 -9.86
C LEU A 75 2.32 -0.53 -9.90
N ALA A 76 2.98 -0.23 -8.79
CA ALA A 76 3.96 0.86 -8.72
C ALA A 76 5.11 0.68 -9.73
N ARG A 77 5.59 -0.56 -9.91
CA ARG A 77 6.62 -0.89 -10.92
C ARG A 77 6.12 -0.68 -12.35
N ALA A 78 4.93 -1.17 -12.68
CA ALA A 78 4.35 -1.04 -14.01
C ALA A 78 4.06 0.44 -14.34
N SER A 79 3.62 1.23 -13.36
CA SER A 79 3.44 2.67 -13.51
C SER A 79 4.76 3.41 -13.68
N GLU A 80 5.81 3.04 -12.94
CA GLU A 80 7.16 3.60 -13.10
C GLU A 80 7.72 3.37 -14.51
N ARG A 81 7.50 2.16 -15.05
CA ARG A 81 7.92 1.79 -16.41
C ARG A 81 7.02 2.34 -17.51
N GLY A 82 5.89 2.95 -17.15
CA GLY A 82 4.88 3.42 -18.09
C GLY A 82 4.10 2.29 -18.79
N GLU A 83 4.19 1.06 -18.29
CA GLU A 83 3.47 -0.13 -18.80
C GLU A 83 1.97 -0.05 -18.44
N TYR A 84 1.64 0.49 -17.26
CA TYR A 84 0.26 0.63 -16.79
C TYR A 84 -0.08 2.09 -16.47
N LYS A 85 -0.98 2.68 -17.28
CA LYS A 85 -1.37 4.11 -17.22
C LYS A 85 -2.82 4.34 -16.81
N GLN A 86 -3.55 3.28 -16.44
CA GLN A 86 -4.97 3.35 -16.09
C GLN A 86 -5.19 3.78 -14.63
N VAL A 87 -4.14 3.77 -13.81
CA VAL A 87 -4.18 4.24 -12.42
C VAL A 87 -4.21 5.78 -12.36
N SER A 88 -5.07 6.34 -11.51
CA SER A 88 -5.10 7.78 -11.26
C SER A 88 -3.89 8.22 -10.41
N ASN A 89 -3.53 9.51 -10.47
CA ASN A 89 -2.45 10.04 -9.63
C ASN A 89 -2.74 9.89 -8.13
N ASP A 90 -4.01 10.03 -7.73
CA ASP A 90 -4.43 9.93 -6.33
C ASP A 90 -4.36 8.48 -5.82
N ASP A 91 -4.78 7.51 -6.64
CA ASP A 91 -4.68 6.09 -6.29
C ASP A 91 -3.23 5.62 -6.23
N LEU A 92 -2.42 6.05 -7.20
CA LEU A 92 -0.99 5.77 -7.21
C LEU A 92 -0.31 6.40 -5.98
N LEU A 93 -0.72 7.61 -5.57
CA LEU A 93 -0.22 8.23 -4.35
C LEU A 93 -0.53 7.39 -3.10
N TRP A 94 -1.74 6.86 -2.95
CA TRP A 94 -2.08 5.98 -1.82
C TRP A 94 -1.23 4.70 -1.81
N VAL A 95 -1.07 4.07 -2.98
CA VAL A 95 -0.23 2.87 -3.15
C VAL A 95 1.22 3.16 -2.76
N VAL A 96 1.78 4.26 -3.28
CA VAL A 96 3.16 4.68 -2.97
C VAL A 96 3.31 5.06 -1.49
N THR A 97 2.28 5.65 -0.87
CA THR A 97 2.30 5.96 0.57
C THR A 97 2.43 4.70 1.42
N ALA A 98 1.67 3.64 1.12
CA ALA A 98 1.82 2.36 1.81
C ALA A 98 3.21 1.75 1.62
N LEU A 99 3.73 1.73 0.39
CA LEU A 99 5.07 1.19 0.12
C LEU A 99 6.18 2.01 0.79
N ASN A 100 6.05 3.33 0.83
CA ASN A 100 7.02 4.20 1.50
C ASN A 100 7.04 3.95 3.02
N TYR A 101 5.87 3.79 3.62
CA TYR A 101 5.76 3.46 5.05
C TYR A 101 6.44 2.12 5.39
N LEU A 102 6.39 1.15 4.49
CA LEU A 102 7.06 -0.16 4.67
C LEU A 102 8.58 -0.12 4.48
N VAL A 103 9.08 0.76 3.60
CA VAL A 103 10.51 0.87 3.28
C VAL A 103 11.27 1.59 4.37
N ASP A 104 10.65 2.59 4.97
CA ASP A 104 11.31 3.41 5.98
C ASP A 104 10.58 3.35 7.33
N PRO A 105 10.72 2.25 8.07
CA PRO A 105 10.22 2.18 9.44
C PRO A 105 11.08 3.01 10.43
N PHE A 106 12.21 3.61 10.00
CA PHE A 106 13.26 4.11 10.91
C PHE A 106 13.57 5.62 10.85
N ASP A 107 13.19 6.39 9.84
CA ASP A 107 13.55 7.83 9.75
C ASP A 107 12.69 8.76 10.63
N LEU A 108 12.20 8.23 11.76
CA LEU A 108 11.23 8.92 12.61
C LEU A 108 11.70 9.26 14.00
N ILE A 109 12.46 8.43 14.72
CA ILE A 109 12.93 8.79 16.06
C ILE A 109 14.21 8.00 16.40
N PRO A 110 15.37 8.64 16.63
CA PRO A 110 16.48 8.00 17.31
C PRO A 110 16.14 7.89 18.79
N ASP A 111 15.28 6.94 19.18
CA ASP A 111 15.24 6.39 20.55
C ASP A 111 14.29 5.17 20.67
N ARG A 112 14.87 4.00 20.97
CA ARG A 112 14.34 2.89 21.79
C ARG A 112 12.88 2.43 21.56
N THR A 113 12.61 1.54 20.59
CA THR A 113 11.58 0.48 20.73
C THR A 113 11.87 -0.72 19.79
N PRO A 114 12.37 -1.87 20.28
CA PRO A 114 12.80 -2.98 19.42
C PRO A 114 11.69 -3.87 18.81
N PHE A 115 10.40 -3.57 19.03
CA PHE A 115 9.32 -4.55 18.79
C PHE A 115 8.03 -4.02 18.12
N LEU A 116 7.97 -2.76 17.69
CA LEU A 116 6.72 -2.09 17.27
C LEU A 116 6.62 -1.72 15.78
N GLY A 117 7.24 -2.48 14.87
CA GLY A 117 7.15 -2.19 13.43
C GLY A 117 5.90 -2.78 12.75
N PHE A 118 5.63 -4.07 12.97
CA PHE A 118 4.81 -4.84 12.03
C PHE A 118 3.28 -4.69 12.16
N VAL A 119 2.76 -4.28 13.32
CA VAL A 119 1.31 -4.15 13.54
C VAL A 119 0.78 -2.90 12.83
N ASP A 120 1.55 -1.82 12.88
CA ASP A 120 1.21 -0.55 12.27
C ASP A 120 1.25 -0.63 10.74
N ASP A 121 2.23 -1.35 10.18
CA ASP A 121 2.34 -1.65 8.75
C ASP A 121 1.10 -2.35 8.20
N ALA A 122 0.62 -3.40 8.88
CA ALA A 122 -0.56 -4.14 8.45
C ALA A 122 -1.82 -3.26 8.45
N ILE A 123 -1.92 -2.32 9.39
CA ILE A 123 -3.02 -1.35 9.45
C ILE A 123 -2.94 -0.35 8.29
N VAL A 124 -1.75 0.15 7.98
CA VAL A 124 -1.54 1.08 6.85
C VAL A 124 -1.88 0.40 5.53
N VAL A 125 -1.39 -0.83 5.32
CA VAL A 125 -1.72 -1.63 4.14
C VAL A 125 -3.22 -1.89 4.08
N GLU A 126 -3.87 -2.33 5.16
CA GLU A 126 -5.32 -2.55 5.20
C GLU A 126 -6.10 -1.28 4.79
N PHE A 127 -5.73 -0.13 5.35
CA PHE A 127 -6.35 1.15 5.00
C PHE A 127 -6.17 1.51 3.52
N VAL A 128 -4.97 1.32 2.97
CA VAL A 128 -4.73 1.63 1.55
C VAL A 128 -5.46 0.64 0.66
N VAL A 129 -5.48 -0.65 0.99
CA VAL A 129 -6.29 -1.66 0.28
C VAL A 129 -7.75 -1.25 0.25
N ASP A 130 -8.33 -0.83 1.37
CA ASP A 130 -9.73 -0.40 1.40
C ASP A 130 -10.00 0.82 0.50
N LYS A 131 -9.01 1.69 0.31
CA LYS A 131 -9.10 2.84 -0.59
C LYS A 131 -8.92 2.49 -2.06
N THR A 132 -8.01 1.57 -2.38
CA THR A 132 -7.56 1.29 -3.75
C THR A 132 -7.94 -0.11 -4.25
N ARG A 133 -8.82 -0.84 -3.53
CA ARG A 133 -9.18 -2.23 -3.86
C ARG A 133 -9.59 -2.40 -5.33
N GLU A 134 -10.49 -1.55 -5.83
CA GLU A 134 -10.96 -1.63 -7.22
C GLU A 134 -9.80 -1.45 -8.20
N VAL A 135 -8.92 -0.46 -7.99
CA VAL A 135 -7.73 -0.23 -8.81
C VAL A 135 -6.75 -1.41 -8.77
N LEU A 136 -6.55 -2.01 -7.60
CA LEU A 136 -5.67 -3.18 -7.46
C LEU A 136 -6.29 -4.42 -8.13
N ASP A 137 -7.60 -4.60 -8.02
CA ASP A 137 -8.32 -5.69 -8.69
C ASP A 137 -8.26 -5.52 -10.21
N ASP A 138 -8.50 -4.32 -10.73
CA ASP A 138 -8.38 -3.98 -12.15
C ASP A 138 -6.96 -4.25 -12.68
N PHE A 139 -5.93 -3.87 -11.90
CA PHE A 139 -4.55 -4.16 -12.25
C PHE A 139 -4.27 -5.67 -12.32
N MET A 140 -4.75 -6.45 -11.35
CA MET A 140 -4.60 -7.92 -11.37
C MET A 140 -5.31 -8.56 -12.58
N ILE A 141 -6.48 -8.03 -12.96
CA ILE A 141 -7.20 -8.46 -14.16
C ILE A 141 -6.37 -8.13 -15.40
N TRP A 142 -5.82 -6.92 -15.50
CA TRP A 142 -4.96 -6.53 -16.60
C TRP A 142 -3.72 -7.43 -16.72
N GLU A 143 -3.03 -7.74 -15.62
CA GLU A 143 -1.88 -8.66 -15.61
C GLU A 143 -2.26 -10.06 -16.13
N SER A 144 -3.45 -10.55 -15.78
CA SER A 144 -3.93 -11.87 -16.21
C SER A 144 -4.24 -11.98 -17.70
N ARG A 145 -4.45 -10.85 -18.38
CA ARG A 145 -4.76 -10.79 -19.82
C ARG A 145 -3.50 -10.79 -20.69
N GLY A 146 -2.31 -10.78 -20.06
CA GLY A 146 -1.03 -10.68 -20.74
C GLY A 146 -0.66 -9.23 -21.02
N VAL A 147 0.54 -8.84 -20.61
CA VAL A 147 1.18 -7.60 -21.05
C VAL A 147 1.50 -7.79 -22.53
N SER A 148 0.70 -7.20 -23.42
CA SER A 148 1.01 -7.12 -24.85
C SER A 148 2.28 -6.33 -25.11
#